data_AF-A0A4P9XII5-F1
#
_entry.id   AF-A0A4P9XII5-F1
#
_cell.length_a   1.000
_cell.length_b   1.000
_cell.length_c   1.000
_cell.angle_alpha   90.00
_cell.angle_beta   90.00
_cell.angle_gamma   90.00
#
_symmetry.space_group_name_H-M   'P 1'
#
loop_
_entity.id
_entity.type
_entity.pdbx_description
1 polymer ?
#
loop_
_entity_poly.entity_id
_entity_poly.type
_entity_poly.pdbx_seq_one_letter_code
_entity_poly.pdbx_strand_id
1 'polypeptide(L)'
;MHHIASAITGVDVDPAYQPTPPRSPRLNSDVDIKQMQPTDETARTKDAAELDAIMERSCRQKVVQKMSPEELATLVDFSLPTTGRGLDGVWKLVEATLKYSVNSWNPRFMDKLYASTSPIGVLSELLLGLMNVNVHVYHVSPVVTTMETTLCQQMGRLVGFGEHAGGLACPGGAASNLLSAVTARNA
;
A
#
# COMPACT_ATOMS: atom_id res chain seq x y z
N MET A 1 -37.13 -8.11 7.32
CA MET A 1 -35.66 -8.22 7.23
C MET A 1 -34.95 -8.24 8.58
N HIS A 2 -35.65 -8.40 9.72
CA HIS A 2 -35.03 -8.53 11.06
C HIS A 2 -34.75 -9.97 11.50
N HIS A 3 -35.27 -10.98 10.79
CA HIS A 3 -35.25 -12.38 11.23
C HIS A 3 -34.05 -13.20 10.75
N ILE A 4 -33.21 -12.69 9.84
CA ILE A 4 -32.09 -13.48 9.26
C ILE A 4 -30.78 -13.22 10.01
N ALA A 5 -30.60 -12.04 10.63
CA ALA A 5 -29.34 -11.67 11.30
C ALA A 5 -29.15 -12.34 12.68
N SER A 6 -30.22 -12.76 13.36
CA SER A 6 -30.17 -13.35 14.71
C SER A 6 -29.70 -14.81 14.73
N ALA A 7 -29.77 -15.53 13.60
CA ALA A 7 -29.49 -16.97 13.56
C ALA A 7 -27.99 -17.32 13.53
N ILE A 8 -27.08 -16.37 13.28
CA ILE A 8 -25.67 -16.67 12.97
C ILE A 8 -24.72 -16.32 14.13
N THR A 9 -25.04 -15.35 14.98
CA THR A 9 -24.07 -14.80 15.93
C THR A 9 -24.31 -15.14 17.39
N GLY A 10 -25.50 -15.66 17.76
CA GLY A 10 -25.81 -16.05 19.15
C GLY A 10 -25.71 -14.91 20.18
N VAL A 11 -25.61 -13.65 19.72
CA VAL A 11 -25.51 -12.46 20.55
C VAL A 11 -26.80 -11.67 20.37
N ASP A 12 -27.58 -11.55 21.44
CA ASP A 12 -28.75 -10.67 21.48
C ASP A 12 -28.28 -9.23 21.24
N VAL A 13 -28.70 -8.66 20.11
CA VAL A 13 -28.47 -7.25 19.80
C VAL A 13 -29.43 -6.45 20.68
N ASP A 14 -28.87 -5.67 21.62
CA ASP A 14 -29.63 -4.78 22.50
C ASP A 14 -30.64 -3.95 21.66
N PRO A 15 -31.96 -4.04 21.92
CA PRO A 15 -32.96 -3.27 21.19
C PRO A 15 -32.81 -1.75 21.36
N ALA A 16 -31.98 -1.29 22.31
CA ALA A 16 -31.60 0.11 22.49
C ALA A 16 -30.36 0.54 21.68
N TYR A 17 -29.73 -0.36 20.89
CA TYR A 17 -28.60 0.01 20.03
C TYR A 17 -29.04 0.95 18.91
N GLN A 18 -28.89 2.25 19.17
CA GLN A 18 -28.88 3.26 18.12
C GLN A 18 -27.43 3.39 17.63
N PRO A 19 -27.14 3.20 16.33
CA PRO A 19 -25.83 3.51 15.81
C PRO A 19 -25.54 4.98 16.13
N THR A 20 -24.46 5.23 16.87
CA THR A 20 -24.02 6.60 17.12
C THR A 20 -23.84 7.28 15.76
N PRO A 21 -24.42 8.47 15.54
CA PRO A 21 -24.23 9.17 14.29
C PRO A 21 -22.73 9.36 14.08
N PRO A 22 -22.23 9.21 12.84
CA PRO A 22 -20.81 9.42 12.57
C PRO A 22 -20.44 10.79 13.13
N ARG A 23 -19.50 10.80 14.08
CA ARG A 23 -19.01 12.04 14.66
C ARG A 23 -18.42 12.80 13.48
N SER A 24 -19.06 13.91 13.08
CA SER A 24 -18.47 14.78 12.07
C SER A 24 -17.05 15.09 12.52
N PRO A 25 -16.05 14.99 11.64
CA PRO A 25 -14.72 15.45 11.98
C PRO A 25 -14.90 16.87 12.50
N ARG A 26 -14.57 17.11 13.78
CA ARG A 26 -14.37 18.50 14.21
C ARG A 26 -13.17 18.93 13.40
N LEU A 27 -13.42 19.67 12.32
CA LEU A 27 -12.39 20.45 11.67
C LEU A 27 -11.93 21.40 12.76
N ASN A 28 -10.84 21.07 13.45
CA ASN A 28 -10.19 22.04 14.31
C ASN A 28 -9.90 23.21 13.39
N SER A 29 -10.48 24.37 13.69
CA SER A 29 -10.30 25.62 12.94
C SER A 29 -8.83 26.03 12.83
N ASP A 30 -7.95 25.34 13.56
CA ASP A 30 -6.53 25.62 13.70
C ASP A 30 -5.65 24.67 12.87
N VAL A 31 -6.24 23.74 12.10
CA VAL A 31 -5.48 23.05 11.04
C VAL A 31 -5.37 24.02 9.88
N ASP A 32 -4.25 24.73 9.84
CA ASP A 32 -3.90 25.63 8.75
C ASP A 32 -3.85 24.81 7.44
N ILE A 33 -4.96 24.85 6.68
CA ILE A 33 -5.13 24.16 5.39
C ILE A 33 -3.99 24.52 4.42
N LYS A 34 -3.30 25.65 4.65
CA LYS A 34 -2.14 26.08 3.87
C LYS A 34 -0.90 25.21 4.06
N GLN A 35 -0.73 24.52 5.19
CA GLN A 35 0.43 23.64 5.41
C GLN A 35 0.36 22.34 4.59
N MET A 36 -0.82 21.97 4.09
CA MET A 36 -1.05 20.78 3.25
C MET A 36 -1.17 21.09 1.76
N GLN A 37 -1.21 22.37 1.35
CA GLN A 37 -1.13 22.71 -0.06
C GLN A 37 0.33 22.62 -0.48
N PRO A 38 0.69 21.73 -1.43
CA PRO A 38 2.08 21.61 -1.82
C PRO A 38 2.51 22.94 -2.44
N THR A 39 3.45 23.58 -1.75
CA THR A 39 4.06 24.86 -2.10
C THR A 39 4.66 24.75 -3.49
N ASP A 40 4.19 25.62 -4.39
CA ASP A 40 4.75 25.86 -5.72
C ASP A 40 4.53 24.76 -6.77
N GLU A 41 3.66 25.05 -7.75
CA GLU A 41 3.40 24.18 -8.91
C GLU A 41 4.67 23.92 -9.73
N THR A 42 5.60 24.89 -9.73
CA THR A 42 6.89 24.79 -10.43
C THR A 42 7.87 23.84 -9.75
N ALA A 43 7.77 23.64 -8.43
CA ALA A 43 8.58 22.67 -7.71
C ALA A 43 8.12 21.24 -8.05
N ARG A 44 6.80 21.00 -8.12
CA ARG A 44 6.25 19.67 -8.46
C ARG A 44 6.67 19.19 -9.84
N THR A 45 6.72 20.09 -10.82
CA THR A 45 7.09 19.73 -12.19
C THR A 45 8.57 19.39 -12.32
N LYS A 46 9.44 20.10 -11.57
CA LYS A 46 10.87 19.75 -11.48
C LYS A 46 11.09 18.40 -10.79
N ASP A 47 10.39 18.16 -9.68
CA ASP A 47 10.53 16.92 -8.92
C ASP A 47 10.06 15.70 -9.71
N ALA A 48 8.97 15.84 -10.45
CA ALA A 48 8.50 14.81 -11.38
C ALA A 48 9.51 14.53 -12.50
N ALA A 49 10.12 15.58 -13.07
CA ALA A 49 11.12 15.43 -14.11
C ALA A 49 12.42 14.77 -13.60
N GLU A 50 12.85 15.10 -12.38
CA GLU A 50 14.03 14.48 -11.75
C GLU A 50 13.77 12.99 -11.49
N LEU A 51 12.58 12.64 -10.97
CA LEU A 51 12.20 11.25 -10.76
C LEU A 51 12.17 10.47 -12.08
N ASP A 52 11.58 11.05 -13.14
CA ASP A 52 11.53 10.42 -14.46
C ASP A 52 12.95 10.16 -15.00
N ALA A 53 13.83 11.15 -14.89
CA ALA A 53 15.24 11.02 -15.29
C ALA A 53 15.98 9.93 -14.49
N ILE A 54 15.72 9.81 -13.19
CA ILE A 54 16.30 8.75 -12.34
C ILE A 54 15.77 7.37 -12.77
N MET A 55 14.47 7.24 -13.02
CA MET A 55 13.84 5.99 -13.42
C MET A 55 14.35 5.51 -14.78
N GLU A 56 14.49 6.41 -15.77
CA GLU A 56 15.10 6.07 -17.06
C GLU A 56 16.52 5.51 -16.92
N ARG A 57 17.34 6.10 -16.03
CA ARG A 57 18.70 5.61 -15.75
C ARG A 57 18.67 4.24 -15.09
N SER A 58 17.78 4.03 -14.12
CA SER A 58 17.64 2.78 -13.36
C SER A 58 17.24 1.59 -14.24
N CYS A 59 16.29 1.78 -15.16
CA CYS A 59 15.80 0.74 -16.06
C CYS A 59 16.89 0.07 -16.91
N ARG A 60 18.00 0.78 -17.20
CA ARG A 60 19.12 0.30 -18.04
C ARG A 60 20.21 -0.42 -17.24
N GLN A 61 20.08 -0.51 -15.92
CA GLN A 61 21.12 -1.07 -15.06
C GLN A 61 21.12 -2.60 -15.04
N LYS A 62 22.23 -3.16 -14.53
CA LYS A 62 22.35 -4.59 -14.25
C LYS A 62 21.29 -5.03 -13.24
N VAL A 63 20.92 -6.31 -13.26
CA VAL A 63 19.95 -6.90 -12.33
C VAL A 63 20.32 -6.65 -10.87
N VAL A 64 21.60 -6.83 -10.52
CA VAL A 64 22.12 -6.50 -9.19
C VAL A 64 23.62 -6.30 -9.29
N GLN A 65 24.17 -5.36 -8.54
CA GLN A 65 25.61 -5.26 -8.31
C GLN A 65 25.93 -6.08 -7.06
N LYS A 66 26.62 -7.21 -7.24
CA LYS A 66 27.01 -8.05 -6.10
C LYS A 66 28.03 -7.30 -5.26
N MET A 67 27.66 -7.01 -4.02
CA MET A 67 28.48 -6.29 -3.03
C MET A 67 28.22 -6.91 -1.67
N SER A 68 29.22 -6.87 -0.78
CA SER A 68 29.01 -7.22 0.62
C SER A 68 28.27 -6.08 1.35
N PRO A 69 27.61 -6.36 2.49
CA PRO A 69 26.99 -5.31 3.31
C PRO A 69 27.98 -4.23 3.75
N GLU A 70 29.22 -4.60 4.04
CA GLU A 70 30.28 -3.66 4.42
C GLU A 70 30.67 -2.74 3.26
N GLU A 71 30.83 -3.29 2.05
CA GLU A 71 31.08 -2.50 0.83
C GLU A 71 29.94 -1.52 0.57
N LEU A 72 28.69 -1.96 0.69
CA LEU A 72 27.52 -1.11 0.47
C LEU A 72 27.43 0.03 1.50
N ALA A 73 27.74 -0.24 2.77
CA ALA A 73 27.73 0.77 3.83
C ALA A 73 28.78 1.87 3.61
N THR A 74 29.85 1.60 2.85
CA THR A 74 30.82 2.65 2.45
C THR A 74 30.32 3.53 1.30
N LEU A 75 29.41 3.01 0.48
CA LEU A 75 28.90 3.68 -0.72
C LEU A 75 27.61 4.46 -0.47
N VAL A 76 26.79 4.00 0.48
CA VAL A 76 25.53 4.62 0.85
C VAL A 76 25.56 4.95 2.34
N ASP A 77 25.40 6.22 2.65
CA ASP A 77 25.29 6.69 4.03
C ASP A 77 23.89 6.42 4.57
N PHE A 78 23.75 5.35 5.37
CA PHE A 78 22.52 4.97 6.05
C PHE A 78 22.34 5.68 7.41
N SER A 79 23.26 6.56 7.82
CA SER A 79 23.11 7.29 9.08
C SER A 79 21.98 8.31 8.99
N LEU A 80 21.23 8.45 10.09
CA LEU A 80 20.20 9.48 10.20
C LEU A 80 20.87 10.82 10.55
N PRO A 81 20.84 11.82 9.66
CA PRO A 81 21.52 13.07 9.92
C PRO A 81 20.77 13.90 10.95
N THR A 82 21.50 14.58 11.83
CA THR A 82 20.92 15.53 12.81
C THR A 82 20.30 16.76 12.15
N THR A 83 20.76 17.10 10.94
CA THR A 83 20.23 18.19 10.12
C THR A 83 19.65 17.66 8.81
N GLY A 84 18.49 18.19 8.41
CA GLY A 84 17.84 17.79 7.16
C GLY A 84 18.71 18.10 5.94
N ARG A 85 18.83 17.14 5.01
CA ARG A 85 19.63 17.29 3.77
C ARG A 85 18.85 17.92 2.61
N GLY A 86 17.61 18.35 2.85
CA GLY A 86 16.72 18.87 1.82
C GLY A 86 16.40 17.85 0.72
N LEU A 87 15.81 18.33 -0.36
CA LEU A 87 15.35 17.49 -1.46
C LEU A 87 16.50 16.89 -2.29
N ASP A 88 17.58 17.65 -2.49
CA ASP A 88 18.81 17.15 -3.15
C ASP A 88 19.40 15.92 -2.45
N GLY A 89 19.35 15.91 -1.10
CA GLY A 89 19.78 14.75 -0.31
C GLY A 89 18.90 13.53 -0.55
N VAL A 90 17.58 13.74 -0.69
CA VAL A 90 16.61 12.68 -1.00
C VAL A 90 16.86 12.13 -2.39
N TRP A 91 17.04 12.98 -3.41
CA TRP A 91 17.30 12.52 -4.79
C TRP A 91 18.58 11.69 -4.90
N LYS A 92 19.67 12.13 -4.25
CA LYS A 92 20.92 11.35 -4.18
C LYS A 92 20.71 9.99 -3.51
N LEU A 93 19.92 9.94 -2.44
CA LEU A 93 19.62 8.69 -1.75
C LEU A 93 18.73 7.77 -2.60
N VAL A 94 17.72 8.29 -3.29
CA VAL A 94 16.85 7.54 -4.20
C VAL A 94 17.68 6.95 -5.34
N GLU A 95 18.54 7.75 -5.98
CA GLU A 95 19.41 7.26 -7.05
C GLU A 95 20.39 6.19 -6.56
N ALA A 96 21.02 6.39 -5.40
CA ALA A 96 21.89 5.39 -4.80
C ALA A 96 21.13 4.10 -4.45
N THR A 97 19.92 4.22 -3.88
CA THR A 97 19.06 3.08 -3.55
C THR A 97 18.73 2.29 -4.80
N LEU A 98 18.27 2.93 -5.87
CA LEU A 98 17.95 2.26 -7.13
C LEU A 98 19.20 1.61 -7.75
N LYS A 99 20.35 2.29 -7.69
CA LYS A 99 21.62 1.82 -8.28
C LYS A 99 22.16 0.53 -7.64
N TYR A 100 22.05 0.43 -6.32
CA TYR A 100 22.62 -0.69 -5.57
C TYR A 100 21.58 -1.73 -5.13
N SER A 101 20.29 -1.49 -5.38
CA SER A 101 19.24 -2.48 -5.16
C SER A 101 19.13 -3.48 -6.32
N VAL A 102 18.38 -4.55 -6.06
CA VAL A 102 17.98 -5.51 -7.09
C VAL A 102 16.97 -4.84 -8.03
N ASN A 103 17.32 -4.77 -9.31
CA ASN A 103 16.44 -4.31 -10.37
C ASN A 103 15.55 -5.45 -10.86
N SER A 104 14.34 -5.54 -10.29
CA SER A 104 13.31 -6.52 -10.68
C SER A 104 12.64 -6.23 -12.03
N TRP A 105 12.84 -5.04 -12.61
CA TRP A 105 12.33 -4.68 -13.93
C TRP A 105 13.20 -5.20 -15.07
N ASN A 106 14.43 -5.62 -14.77
CA ASN A 106 15.33 -6.13 -15.77
C ASN A 106 14.80 -7.49 -16.30
N PRO A 107 14.62 -7.69 -17.62
CA PRO A 107 14.12 -8.96 -18.18
C PRO A 107 14.97 -10.18 -17.86
N ARG A 108 16.21 -9.99 -17.40
CA ARG A 108 17.13 -11.06 -16.99
C ARG A 108 17.04 -11.37 -15.48
N PHE A 109 16.15 -10.71 -14.75
CA PHE A 109 15.89 -11.02 -13.35
C PHE A 109 15.07 -12.30 -13.24
N MET A 110 15.66 -13.33 -12.65
CA MET A 110 15.06 -14.67 -12.49
C MET A 110 15.26 -15.19 -11.05
N ASP A 111 15.28 -14.28 -10.07
CA ASP A 111 15.28 -14.68 -8.65
C ASP A 111 13.85 -14.98 -8.18
N LYS A 112 13.72 -15.69 -7.05
CA LYS A 112 12.59 -16.55 -6.63
C LYS A 112 11.18 -15.94 -6.73
N LEU A 113 10.42 -15.89 -5.63
CA LEU A 113 8.97 -15.62 -5.58
C LEU A 113 8.64 -14.14 -5.79
N TYR A 114 9.21 -13.53 -6.83
CA TYR A 114 8.91 -12.16 -7.22
C TYR A 114 7.75 -12.14 -8.19
N ALA A 115 6.75 -11.32 -7.89
CA ALA A 115 5.81 -10.89 -8.91
C ALA A 115 6.54 -9.91 -9.84
N SER A 116 6.31 -10.06 -11.15
CA SER A 116 6.80 -9.06 -12.12
C SER A 116 6.21 -7.70 -11.77
N THR A 117 7.03 -6.66 -11.75
CA THR A 117 6.55 -5.30 -11.54
C THR A 117 5.70 -4.89 -12.75
N SER A 118 4.44 -4.53 -12.53
CA SER A 118 3.53 -4.06 -13.57
C SER A 118 3.34 -2.54 -13.46
N PRO A 119 3.42 -1.77 -14.57
CA PRO A 119 3.20 -0.32 -14.53
C PRO A 119 1.86 0.09 -13.91
N ILE A 120 0.80 -0.69 -14.16
CA ILE A 120 -0.52 -0.43 -13.58
C ILE A 120 -0.49 -0.60 -12.05
N GLY A 121 0.27 -1.57 -11.54
CA GLY A 121 0.41 -1.82 -10.10
C GLY A 121 1.12 -0.67 -9.39
N VAL A 122 2.20 -0.15 -9.99
CA VAL A 122 2.90 1.02 -9.45
C VAL A 122 1.99 2.25 -9.43
N LEU A 123 1.21 2.47 -10.49
CA LEU A 123 0.24 3.56 -10.52
C LEU A 123 -0.85 3.38 -9.46
N SER A 124 -1.32 2.15 -9.24
CA SER A 124 -2.28 1.84 -8.17
C SER A 124 -1.70 2.14 -6.79
N GLU A 125 -0.44 1.77 -6.50
CA GLU A 125 0.23 2.10 -5.24
C GLU A 125 0.37 3.62 -5.04
N LEU A 126 0.75 4.36 -6.09
CA LEU A 126 0.79 5.82 -6.04
C LEU A 126 -0.59 6.41 -5.75
N LEU A 127 -1.64 5.92 -6.42
CA LEU A 127 -3.01 6.36 -6.20
C LEU A 127 -3.48 6.07 -4.77
N LEU A 128 -3.22 4.88 -4.25
CA LEU A 128 -3.56 4.50 -2.87
C LEU A 128 -2.81 5.38 -1.85
N GLY A 129 -1.53 5.68 -2.12
CA GLY A 129 -0.73 6.60 -1.31
C GLY A 129 -1.26 8.02 -1.31
N LEU A 130 -1.66 8.54 -2.49
CA LEU A 130 -2.29 9.86 -2.63
C LEU A 130 -3.63 9.95 -1.89
N MET A 131 -4.42 8.88 -1.94
CA MET A 131 -5.71 8.82 -1.25
C MET A 131 -5.56 8.60 0.26
N ASN A 132 -4.43 8.06 0.72
CA ASN A 132 -4.18 7.67 2.11
C ASN A 132 -5.36 6.88 2.72
N VAL A 133 -5.88 5.94 1.93
CA VAL A 133 -7.11 5.19 2.27
C VAL A 133 -6.90 4.21 3.41
N ASN A 134 -7.97 3.95 4.15
CA ASN A 134 -7.99 2.90 5.15
C ASN A 134 -9.27 2.06 4.99
N VAL A 135 -9.11 0.75 4.78
CA VAL A 135 -10.21 -0.14 4.40
C VAL A 135 -10.82 -0.90 5.59
N HIS A 136 -10.51 -0.50 6.82
CA HIS A 136 -11.03 -1.15 8.04
C HIS A 136 -12.55 -1.01 8.26
N VAL A 137 -13.19 0.04 7.75
CA VAL A 137 -14.64 0.26 7.85
C VAL A 137 -15.18 0.94 6.60
N TYR A 138 -16.38 0.53 6.16
CA TYR A 138 -16.97 0.98 4.89
C TYR A 138 -17.03 2.50 4.72
N HIS A 139 -17.45 3.24 5.75
CA HIS A 139 -17.73 4.67 5.62
C HIS A 139 -16.48 5.53 5.37
N VAL A 140 -15.28 5.06 5.75
CA VAL A 140 -14.03 5.81 5.53
C VAL A 140 -13.37 5.52 4.18
N SER A 141 -13.82 4.48 3.46
CA SER A 141 -13.26 4.09 2.16
C SER A 141 -14.28 3.29 1.33
N PRO A 142 -15.45 3.88 0.97
CA PRO A 142 -16.57 3.14 0.37
C PRO A 142 -16.23 2.55 -0.99
N VAL A 143 -15.49 3.29 -1.82
CA VAL A 143 -15.06 2.84 -3.15
C VAL A 143 -14.09 1.67 -3.03
N VAL A 144 -13.01 1.85 -2.27
CA VAL A 144 -11.96 0.83 -2.12
C VAL A 144 -12.49 -0.43 -1.44
N THR A 145 -13.35 -0.29 -0.42
CA THR A 145 -13.99 -1.42 0.26
C THR A 145 -14.88 -2.24 -0.69
N THR A 146 -15.65 -1.55 -1.54
CA THR A 146 -16.52 -2.20 -2.53
C THR A 146 -15.69 -2.88 -3.62
N MET A 147 -14.60 -2.25 -4.05
CA MET A 147 -13.64 -2.83 -5.00
C MET A 147 -13.01 -4.11 -4.44
N GLU A 148 -12.53 -4.09 -3.20
CA GLU A 148 -11.93 -5.26 -2.55
C GLU A 148 -12.94 -6.42 -2.45
N THR A 149 -14.16 -6.14 -1.98
CA THR A 149 -15.22 -7.14 -1.86
C THR A 149 -15.53 -7.78 -3.22
N THR A 150 -15.66 -6.95 -4.26
CA THR A 150 -15.95 -7.42 -5.63
C THR A 150 -14.80 -8.27 -6.18
N LEU A 151 -13.55 -7.85 -5.95
CA LEU A 151 -12.37 -8.58 -6.38
C LEU A 151 -12.28 -9.95 -5.71
N CYS A 152 -12.50 -10.04 -4.40
CA CYS A 152 -12.49 -11.30 -3.68
C CYS A 152 -13.57 -12.27 -4.20
N GLN A 153 -14.78 -11.77 -4.50
CA GLN A 153 -15.82 -12.58 -5.10
C GLN A 153 -15.43 -13.10 -6.49
N GLN A 154 -14.85 -12.25 -7.35
CA GLN A 154 -14.38 -12.71 -8.66
C GLN A 154 -13.24 -13.73 -8.53
N MET A 155 -12.32 -13.53 -7.60
CA MET A 155 -11.24 -14.49 -7.33
C MET A 155 -11.80 -15.84 -6.85
N GLY A 156 -12.78 -15.83 -5.94
CA GLY A 156 -13.45 -17.03 -5.48
C GLY A 156 -14.15 -17.79 -6.62
N ARG A 157 -14.78 -17.07 -7.56
CA ARG A 157 -15.38 -17.66 -8.76
C ARG A 157 -14.33 -18.28 -9.69
N LEU A 158 -13.19 -17.61 -9.90
CA LEU A 158 -12.11 -18.13 -10.74
C LEU A 158 -11.51 -19.43 -10.19
N VAL A 159 -11.44 -19.57 -8.87
CA VAL A 159 -10.93 -20.78 -8.19
C VAL A 159 -12.01 -21.87 -8.05
N GLY A 160 -13.29 -21.53 -8.22
CA GLY A 160 -14.40 -22.49 -8.16
C GLY A 160 -15.05 -22.66 -6.78
N PHE A 161 -14.93 -21.68 -5.88
CA PHE A 161 -15.49 -21.73 -4.51
C PHE A 161 -17.00 -21.40 -4.42
N GLY A 162 -17.67 -21.16 -5.55
CA GLY A 162 -19.11 -20.90 -5.62
C GLY A 162 -19.52 -19.45 -5.32
N GLU A 163 -20.83 -19.18 -5.36
CA GLU A 163 -21.38 -17.81 -5.26
C GLU A 163 -21.28 -17.21 -3.85
N HIS A 164 -21.12 -18.04 -2.83
CA HIS A 164 -20.97 -17.62 -1.44
C HIS A 164 -19.51 -17.40 -1.03
N ALA A 165 -18.58 -17.52 -1.97
CA ALA A 165 -17.17 -17.25 -1.72
C ALA A 165 -16.95 -15.76 -1.40
N GLY A 166 -16.28 -15.53 -0.28
CA GLY A 166 -15.82 -14.22 0.15
C GLY A 166 -14.34 -14.24 0.51
N GLY A 167 -13.81 -13.09 0.91
CA GLY A 167 -12.43 -12.97 1.34
C GLY A 167 -12.06 -11.53 1.64
N LEU A 168 -10.79 -11.35 1.99
CA LEU A 168 -10.16 -10.05 2.22
C LEU A 168 -8.73 -10.08 1.70
N ALA A 169 -8.22 -8.94 1.26
CA ALA A 169 -6.85 -8.80 0.82
C ALA A 169 -5.91 -8.84 2.04
N CYS A 170 -4.90 -9.71 1.99
CA CYS A 170 -3.90 -9.84 3.03
C CYS A 170 -2.56 -9.27 2.56
N PRO A 171 -1.73 -8.70 3.46
CA PRO A 171 -0.44 -8.12 3.11
C PRO A 171 0.60 -9.15 2.62
N GLY A 172 0.31 -10.44 2.75
CA GLY A 172 1.14 -11.52 2.23
C GLY A 172 0.59 -12.91 2.56
N GLY A 173 1.28 -13.93 2.05
CA GLY A 173 0.88 -15.33 2.23
C GLY A 173 0.93 -15.79 3.69
N ALA A 174 1.91 -15.33 4.47
CA ALA A 174 2.02 -15.68 5.88
C ALA A 174 0.80 -15.21 6.70
N ALA A 175 0.35 -13.97 6.48
CA ALA A 175 -0.85 -13.42 7.13
C ALA A 175 -2.12 -14.19 6.71
N SER A 176 -2.22 -14.52 5.42
CA SER A 176 -3.34 -15.32 4.88
C SER A 176 -3.40 -16.72 5.49
N ASN A 177 -2.26 -17.39 5.62
CA ASN A 177 -2.18 -18.73 6.23
C ASN A 177 -2.54 -18.70 7.71
N LEU A 178 -2.06 -17.69 8.45
CA LEU A 178 -2.40 -17.53 9.85
C LEU A 178 -3.90 -17.26 10.03
N LEU A 179 -4.47 -16.37 9.22
CA LEU A 179 -5.90 -16.09 9.22
C LEU A 179 -6.69 -17.38 8.98
N SER A 180 -6.32 -18.15 7.94
CA SER A 180 -6.96 -19.43 7.63
C SER A 180 -6.90 -20.42 8.80
N ALA A 181 -5.74 -20.59 9.42
CA ALA A 181 -5.57 -21.51 10.55
C ALA A 181 -6.39 -21.07 11.78
N VAL A 182 -6.41 -19.77 12.10
CA VAL A 182 -7.19 -19.22 13.21
C VAL A 182 -8.68 -19.37 12.95
N THR A 183 -9.14 -19.08 11.72
CA THR A 183 -10.54 -19.29 11.32
C THR A 183 -10.92 -20.76 11.44
N ALA A 184 -10.12 -21.68 10.89
CA ALA A 184 -10.41 -23.11 10.97
C ALA A 184 -10.42 -23.65 12.41
N ARG A 185 -9.57 -23.12 13.30
CA ARG A 185 -9.54 -23.50 14.71
C ARG A 185 -10.78 -23.03 15.48
N ASN A 186 -11.34 -21.88 15.11
CA ASN A 186 -12.47 -21.26 15.79
C ASN A 186 -13.82 -21.50 15.06
N ALA A 187 -13.82 -22.27 13.98
CA ALA A 187 -15.00 -22.61 13.19
C ALA A 187 -15.81 -23.76 13.79
#